data_AF-A0A3N5SQE5-F1
#
_entry.id   AF-A0A3N5SQE5-F1
#
_cell.length_a   1.000
_cell.length_b   1.000
_cell.length_c   1.000
_cell.angle_alpha   90.00
_cell.angle_beta   90.00
_cell.angle_gamma   90.00
#
_symmetry.space_group_name_H-M   'P 1'
#
loop_
_entity.id
_entity.type
_entity.pdbx_description
1 polymer ?
#
loop_
_entity_poly.entity_id
_entity_poly.type
_entity_poly.pdbx_seq_one_letter_code
_entity_poly.pdbx_strand_id
1 'polypeptide(L)'
;MENNGYQGRVKEIYRLINERLYYNRPDLEIKGERFNSAVLFSLLTALKQGKELIIGEPGLGKTTSAEFICSLIYQFPLGLIWASEVSGHPEQTEEKIVGRPDLGKLNQGEEDVVWTNFTQIPAKIVDEINRLPETKQSMILDGVDRGNWEYLNEMIINEEYCLFATANYQDGGTNTIIAPLVDRFDVMIESKYPGANLAFQVGKSSRKDHILRHPKFEKEFHRLFRSKSPYEKKMPKMEDLCNGFGDFVHETLGIRPLQKTDREQIRAEMEDLVFDLDASAFTRMLLAEFSFCDRYGQKRSVESCEEGCHYTGYLCHDIK
;
A
#
# COMPACT_ATOMS: atom_id res chain seq x y z
N MET A 1 13.99 -16.74 18.53
CA MET A 1 12.97 -17.08 17.52
C MET A 1 13.50 -18.24 16.70
N GLU A 2 12.76 -19.33 16.61
CA GLU A 2 13.09 -20.41 15.67
C GLU A 2 12.99 -19.86 14.24
N ASN A 3 13.94 -20.24 13.38
CA ASN A 3 13.96 -19.78 12.00
C ASN A 3 12.90 -20.55 11.18
N ASN A 4 11.69 -20.00 11.12
CA ASN A 4 10.56 -20.51 10.32
C ASN A 4 10.75 -20.36 8.79
N GLY A 5 11.84 -19.73 8.34
CA GLY A 5 12.14 -19.51 6.92
C GLY A 5 11.37 -18.36 6.24
N TYR A 6 10.44 -17.68 6.92
CA TYR A 6 9.66 -16.60 6.32
C TYR A 6 10.51 -15.41 5.89
N GLN A 7 11.51 -15.04 6.70
CA GLN A 7 12.46 -13.98 6.33
C GLN A 7 13.19 -14.32 5.02
N GLY A 8 13.54 -15.61 4.81
CA GLY A 8 14.16 -16.08 3.57
C GLY A 8 13.24 -15.88 2.37
N ARG A 9 11.98 -16.34 2.48
CA ARG A 9 10.95 -16.20 1.42
C ARG A 9 10.66 -14.73 1.09
N VAL A 10 10.52 -13.88 2.11
CA VAL A 10 10.31 -12.43 1.93
C VAL A 10 11.52 -11.79 1.23
N LYS A 11 12.75 -12.17 1.61
CA LYS A 11 13.97 -11.71 0.93
C LYS A 11 14.04 -12.18 -0.53
N GLU A 12 13.55 -13.37 -0.86
CA GLU A 12 13.47 -13.85 -2.25
C GLU A 12 12.49 -13.03 -3.09
N ILE A 13 11.31 -12.73 -2.54
CA ILE A 13 10.32 -11.84 -3.17
C ILE A 13 10.94 -10.46 -3.41
N TYR A 14 11.59 -9.88 -2.40
CA TYR A 14 12.30 -8.61 -2.52
C TYR A 14 13.33 -8.62 -3.67
N ARG A 15 14.19 -9.65 -3.72
CA ARG A 15 15.22 -9.78 -4.77
C ARG A 15 14.60 -9.91 -6.15
N LEU A 16 13.56 -10.71 -6.31
CA LEU A 16 12.84 -10.83 -7.58
C LEU A 16 12.35 -9.47 -8.08
N ILE A 17 11.71 -8.70 -7.21
CA ILE A 17 11.17 -7.39 -7.57
C ILE A 17 12.31 -6.46 -7.95
N ASN A 18 13.31 -6.31 -7.08
CA ASN A 18 14.42 -5.39 -7.28
C ASN A 18 15.30 -5.74 -8.50
N GLU A 19 15.48 -7.02 -8.83
CA GLU A 19 16.36 -7.44 -9.93
C GLU A 19 15.63 -7.55 -11.27
N ARG A 20 14.34 -7.95 -11.26
CA ARG A 20 13.62 -8.30 -12.50
C ARG A 20 12.48 -7.38 -12.87
N LEU A 21 11.90 -6.66 -11.90
CA LEU A 21 10.65 -5.92 -12.08
C LEU A 21 10.81 -4.41 -11.88
N TYR A 22 11.49 -3.98 -10.82
CA TYR A 22 11.67 -2.58 -10.43
C TYR A 22 13.14 -2.14 -10.56
N TYR A 23 13.47 -1.46 -11.66
CA TYR A 23 14.84 -1.12 -12.03
C TYR A 23 15.25 0.22 -11.47
N ASN A 24 15.52 0.26 -10.17
CA ASN A 24 16.01 1.45 -9.49
C ASN A 24 17.25 1.11 -8.67
N ARG A 25 18.07 2.13 -8.37
CA ARG A 25 19.28 1.92 -7.59
C ARG A 25 18.91 1.74 -6.12
N PRO A 26 19.63 0.88 -5.39
CA PRO A 26 19.58 0.88 -3.93
C PRO A 26 20.02 2.25 -3.39
N ASP A 27 19.27 2.76 -2.43
CA ASP A 27 19.42 4.10 -1.86
C ASP A 27 19.36 4.10 -0.32
N LEU A 28 19.29 2.91 0.28
CA LEU A 28 19.31 2.68 1.72
C LEU A 28 20.33 1.57 2.04
N GLU A 29 21.11 1.75 3.12
CA GLU A 29 22.04 0.71 3.61
C GLU A 29 21.73 0.41 5.07
N ILE A 30 21.44 -0.86 5.38
CA ILE A 30 21.12 -1.34 6.73
C ILE A 30 22.09 -2.48 7.05
N LYS A 31 22.93 -2.30 8.07
CA LYS A 31 23.92 -3.32 8.52
C LYS A 31 24.79 -3.86 7.36
N GLY A 32 25.15 -2.99 6.40
CA GLY A 32 25.97 -3.35 5.23
C GLY A 32 25.21 -4.01 4.07
N GLU A 33 23.91 -4.30 4.21
CA GLU A 33 23.04 -4.73 3.12
C GLU A 33 22.40 -3.50 2.46
N ARG A 34 22.41 -3.45 1.11
CA ARG A 34 21.82 -2.34 0.34
C ARG A 34 20.41 -2.67 -0.12
N PHE A 35 19.50 -1.73 0.09
CA PHE A 35 18.09 -1.83 -0.25
C PHE A 35 17.65 -0.67 -1.14
N ASN A 36 16.69 -0.94 -2.02
CA ASN A 36 15.85 0.09 -2.61
C ASN A 36 14.73 0.39 -1.60
N SER A 37 14.68 1.62 -1.12
CA SER A 37 13.76 2.07 -0.08
C SER A 37 12.31 1.85 -0.48
N ALA A 38 11.90 2.24 -1.70
CA ALA A 38 10.53 2.04 -2.20
C ALA A 38 10.12 0.56 -2.17
N VAL A 39 10.93 -0.35 -2.72
CA VAL A 39 10.60 -1.79 -2.70
C VAL A 39 10.58 -2.34 -1.27
N LEU A 40 11.55 -1.96 -0.43
CA LEU A 40 11.65 -2.46 0.94
C LEU A 40 10.46 -2.00 1.79
N PHE A 41 10.17 -0.70 1.81
CA PHE A 41 9.09 -0.16 2.63
C PHE A 41 7.74 -0.58 2.09
N SER A 42 7.52 -0.60 0.77
CA SER A 42 6.28 -1.15 0.23
C SER A 42 6.04 -2.62 0.61
N LEU A 43 7.10 -3.44 0.64
CA LEU A 43 7.02 -4.83 1.07
C LEU A 43 6.65 -4.93 2.55
N LEU A 44 7.29 -4.13 3.41
CA LEU A 44 6.98 -4.05 4.83
C LEU A 44 5.56 -3.55 5.07
N THR A 45 5.10 -2.55 4.32
CA THR A 45 3.73 -2.02 4.36
C THR A 45 2.71 -3.11 4.01
N ALA A 46 2.93 -3.88 2.95
CA ALA A 46 2.05 -5.00 2.59
C ALA A 46 1.98 -6.06 3.71
N LEU A 47 3.13 -6.41 4.28
CA LEU A 47 3.20 -7.40 5.37
C LEU A 47 2.52 -6.90 6.64
N LYS A 48 2.67 -5.61 6.98
CA LYS A 48 2.11 -4.99 8.18
C LYS A 48 0.68 -4.48 8.05
N GLN A 49 0.03 -4.63 6.89
CA GLN A 49 -1.29 -4.04 6.64
C GLN A 49 -1.29 -2.51 6.79
N GLY A 50 -0.15 -1.88 6.46
CA GLY A 50 0.05 -0.46 6.60
C GLY A 50 -0.48 0.34 5.40
N LYS A 51 -0.24 1.65 5.48
CA LYS A 51 -0.56 2.66 4.46
C LYS A 51 0.72 3.38 4.08
N GLU A 52 1.09 3.29 2.81
CA GLU A 52 2.26 3.97 2.25
C GLU A 52 1.84 5.06 1.28
N LEU A 53 2.52 6.21 1.39
CA LEU A 53 2.46 7.29 0.40
C LEU A 53 3.78 7.33 -0.38
N ILE A 54 3.73 7.03 -1.67
CA ILE A 54 4.89 7.08 -2.57
C ILE A 54 4.85 8.40 -3.35
N ILE A 55 5.81 9.28 -3.10
CA ILE A 55 5.92 10.59 -3.77
C ILE A 55 7.04 10.58 -4.82
N GLY A 56 6.97 11.44 -5.82
CA GLY A 56 8.05 11.61 -6.80
C GLY A 56 7.55 12.10 -8.16
N GLU A 57 8.46 12.40 -9.07
CA GLU A 57 8.10 12.86 -10.42
C GLU A 57 7.28 11.81 -11.22
N PRO A 58 6.54 12.24 -12.26
CA PRO A 58 5.88 11.32 -13.17
C PRO A 58 6.86 10.31 -13.80
N GLY A 59 6.43 9.05 -13.94
CA GLY A 59 7.22 8.03 -14.65
C GLY A 59 8.36 7.37 -13.84
N LEU A 60 8.44 7.60 -12.52
CA LEU A 60 9.44 6.97 -11.65
C LEU A 60 9.07 5.56 -11.14
N GLY A 61 7.95 5.00 -11.63
CA GLY A 61 7.51 3.65 -11.27
C GLY A 61 6.86 3.54 -9.88
N LYS A 62 6.30 4.64 -9.36
CA LYS A 62 5.62 4.70 -8.04
C LYS A 62 4.52 3.66 -7.90
N THR A 63 3.61 3.62 -8.86
CA THR A 63 2.44 2.72 -8.89
C THR A 63 2.90 1.30 -9.18
N THR A 64 3.84 1.16 -10.13
CA THR A 64 4.43 -0.11 -10.54
C THR A 64 5.07 -0.89 -9.39
N SER A 65 5.77 -0.23 -8.45
CA SER A 65 6.32 -0.93 -7.28
C SER A 65 5.22 -1.50 -6.38
N ALA A 66 4.18 -0.71 -6.10
CA ALA A 66 3.03 -1.16 -5.32
C ALA A 66 2.29 -2.32 -6.01
N GLU A 67 2.07 -2.23 -7.31
CA GLU A 67 1.39 -3.27 -8.09
C GLU A 67 2.09 -4.64 -8.00
N PHE A 68 3.40 -4.69 -8.20
CA PHE A 68 4.16 -5.94 -8.13
C PHE A 68 4.18 -6.53 -6.72
N ILE A 69 4.31 -5.68 -5.70
CA ILE A 69 4.29 -6.12 -4.30
C ILE A 69 2.92 -6.68 -3.94
N CYS A 70 1.84 -5.99 -4.32
CA CYS A 70 0.48 -6.46 -4.09
C CYS A 70 0.22 -7.80 -4.79
N SER A 71 0.64 -7.92 -6.05
CA SER A 71 0.48 -9.14 -6.83
C SER A 71 1.20 -10.34 -6.18
N LEU A 72 2.44 -10.15 -5.72
CA LEU A 72 3.25 -11.22 -5.13
C LEU A 72 2.88 -11.55 -3.68
N ILE A 73 2.59 -10.55 -2.85
CA ILE A 73 2.29 -10.76 -1.42
C ILE A 73 0.88 -11.32 -1.22
N TYR A 74 -0.10 -10.84 -1.98
CA TYR A 74 -1.49 -11.28 -1.87
C TYR A 74 -1.89 -12.31 -2.94
N GLN A 75 -0.97 -12.69 -3.82
CA GLN A 75 -1.16 -13.71 -4.86
C GLN A 75 -2.33 -13.38 -5.80
N PHE A 76 -2.43 -12.12 -6.22
CA PHE A 76 -3.37 -11.72 -7.26
C PHE A 76 -2.65 -11.55 -8.60
N PRO A 77 -3.24 -12.00 -9.72
CA PRO A 77 -2.73 -11.67 -11.04
C PRO A 77 -2.66 -10.16 -11.22
N LEU A 78 -1.60 -9.69 -11.85
CA LEU A 78 -1.35 -8.26 -12.03
C LEU A 78 -2.48 -7.55 -12.80
N GLY A 79 -3.16 -8.25 -13.72
CA GLY A 79 -4.32 -7.69 -14.43
C GLY A 79 -5.52 -7.44 -13.52
N LEU A 80 -5.66 -8.18 -12.42
CA LEU A 80 -6.68 -7.91 -11.41
C LEU A 80 -6.30 -6.73 -10.54
N ILE A 81 -5.02 -6.60 -10.17
CA ILE A 81 -4.50 -5.43 -9.44
C ILE A 81 -4.81 -4.16 -10.22
N TRP A 82 -4.48 -4.11 -11.51
CA TRP A 82 -4.83 -2.98 -12.39
C TRP A 82 -6.33 -2.71 -12.47
N ALA A 83 -7.14 -3.78 -12.53
CA ALA A 83 -8.60 -3.65 -12.55
C ALA A 83 -9.21 -3.24 -11.20
N SER A 84 -8.40 -3.18 -10.15
CA SER A 84 -8.80 -2.79 -8.79
C SER A 84 -8.22 -1.44 -8.38
N GLU A 85 -7.31 -0.87 -9.16
CA GLU A 85 -6.69 0.42 -8.91
C GLU A 85 -7.69 1.57 -9.07
N VAL A 86 -7.58 2.56 -8.19
CA VAL A 86 -8.33 3.82 -8.28
C VAL A 86 -7.39 4.92 -8.77
N SER A 87 -7.70 5.52 -9.92
CA SER A 87 -6.96 6.68 -10.40
C SER A 87 -7.46 7.98 -9.78
N GLY A 88 -6.52 8.87 -9.54
CA GLY A 88 -6.75 10.21 -9.02
C GLY A 88 -7.32 11.11 -10.11
N HIS A 89 -8.60 11.42 -10.02
CA HIS A 89 -9.25 12.40 -10.89
C HIS A 89 -10.26 13.25 -10.11
N PRO A 90 -10.37 14.57 -10.37
CA PRO A 90 -11.32 15.43 -9.65
C PRO A 90 -12.77 14.91 -9.70
N GLU A 91 -13.18 14.38 -10.85
CA GLU A 91 -14.52 13.83 -11.10
C GLU A 91 -14.70 12.36 -10.69
N GLN A 92 -13.71 11.75 -10.03
CA GLN A 92 -13.80 10.34 -9.63
C GLN A 92 -14.98 10.11 -8.69
N THR A 93 -15.91 9.22 -9.00
CA THR A 93 -17.14 9.10 -8.18
C THR A 93 -17.00 8.05 -7.08
N GLU A 94 -17.82 8.16 -6.04
CA GLU A 94 -17.90 7.12 -4.99
C GLU A 94 -18.26 5.76 -5.59
N GLU A 95 -19.12 5.74 -6.62
CA GLU A 95 -19.50 4.52 -7.34
C GLU A 95 -18.36 3.81 -8.06
N LYS A 96 -17.31 4.57 -8.43
CA LYS A 96 -16.10 4.04 -9.04
C LYS A 96 -15.08 3.55 -8.02
N ILE A 97 -15.15 4.05 -6.79
CA ILE A 97 -14.25 3.69 -5.69
C ILE A 97 -14.84 2.53 -4.89
N VAL A 98 -16.08 2.68 -4.42
CA VAL A 98 -16.72 1.83 -3.42
C VAL A 98 -17.63 0.77 -4.05
N GLY A 99 -18.74 1.20 -4.64
CA GLY A 99 -19.77 0.34 -5.17
C GLY A 99 -20.96 1.13 -5.69
N ARG A 100 -21.86 0.49 -6.42
CA ARG A 100 -23.03 1.13 -7.04
C ARG A 100 -24.28 0.27 -6.88
N PRO A 101 -25.50 0.83 -6.95
CA PRO A 101 -26.69 0.00 -6.89
C PRO A 101 -26.77 -0.96 -8.08
N ASP A 102 -27.25 -2.18 -7.85
CA ASP A 102 -27.70 -3.06 -8.91
C ASP A 102 -29.03 -2.53 -9.45
N LEU A 103 -28.96 -1.79 -10.57
CA LEU A 103 -30.13 -1.18 -11.20
C LEU A 103 -31.23 -2.20 -11.55
N GLY A 104 -30.87 -3.46 -11.83
CA GLY A 104 -31.85 -4.51 -12.16
C GLY A 104 -32.66 -4.94 -10.93
N LYS A 105 -32.01 -4.97 -9.76
CA LYS A 105 -32.61 -5.28 -8.46
C LYS A 105 -33.35 -4.09 -7.87
N LEU A 106 -32.79 -2.89 -8.02
CA LEU A 106 -33.41 -1.65 -7.58
C LEU A 106 -34.78 -1.43 -8.24
N ASN A 107 -34.91 -1.75 -9.53
CA ASN A 107 -36.19 -1.72 -10.24
C ASN A 107 -37.25 -2.70 -9.70
N GLN A 108 -36.83 -3.70 -8.92
CA GLN A 108 -37.69 -4.69 -8.25
C GLN A 108 -37.97 -4.31 -6.78
N GLY A 109 -37.43 -3.16 -6.31
CA GLY A 109 -37.52 -2.72 -4.92
C GLY A 109 -36.48 -3.35 -3.99
N GLU A 110 -35.45 -4.00 -4.54
CA GLU A 110 -34.36 -4.61 -3.78
C GLU A 110 -33.10 -3.75 -3.87
N GLU A 111 -32.58 -3.30 -2.73
CA GLU A 111 -31.34 -2.50 -2.64
C GLU A 111 -30.12 -3.43 -2.52
N ASP A 112 -29.62 -3.89 -3.67
CA ASP A 112 -28.38 -4.67 -3.76
C ASP A 112 -27.21 -3.80 -4.23
N VAL A 113 -25.99 -4.05 -3.73
CA VAL A 113 -24.77 -3.34 -4.14
C VAL A 113 -23.88 -4.17 -5.08
N VAL A 114 -23.49 -3.55 -6.19
CA VAL A 114 -22.39 -4.02 -7.05
C VAL A 114 -21.09 -3.37 -6.61
N TRP A 115 -20.36 -4.09 -5.78
CA TRP A 115 -19.05 -3.70 -5.25
C TRP A 115 -17.96 -3.63 -6.33
N THR A 116 -17.06 -2.66 -6.21
CA THR A 116 -15.88 -2.56 -7.07
C THR A 116 -14.87 -3.68 -6.74
N ASN A 117 -13.87 -3.90 -7.60
CA ASN A 117 -12.78 -4.81 -7.25
C ASN A 117 -11.92 -4.21 -6.12
N PHE A 118 -11.75 -2.88 -6.11
CA PHE A 118 -11.01 -2.13 -5.09
C PHE A 118 -11.50 -2.45 -3.67
N THR A 119 -12.81 -2.51 -3.43
CA THR A 119 -13.37 -2.85 -2.11
C THR A 119 -13.26 -4.34 -1.77
N GLN A 120 -13.26 -5.21 -2.78
CA GLN A 120 -13.25 -6.66 -2.58
C GLN A 120 -11.86 -7.27 -2.32
N ILE A 121 -10.79 -6.68 -2.85
CA ILE A 121 -9.41 -7.17 -2.64
C ILE A 121 -8.75 -6.56 -1.40
N PRO A 122 -7.85 -7.24 -0.69
CA PRO A 122 -7.19 -6.69 0.51
C PRO A 122 -6.27 -5.50 0.22
N ALA A 123 -5.52 -5.54 -0.89
CA ALA A 123 -4.58 -4.49 -1.24
C ALA A 123 -5.24 -3.35 -2.02
N LYS A 124 -5.15 -2.13 -1.52
CA LYS A 124 -5.73 -0.93 -2.12
C LYS A 124 -4.63 -0.12 -2.77
N ILE A 125 -4.78 0.23 -4.05
CA ILE A 125 -3.87 1.12 -4.76
C ILE A 125 -4.64 2.35 -5.25
N VAL A 126 -4.15 3.53 -4.91
CA VAL A 126 -4.67 4.81 -5.36
C VAL A 126 -3.56 5.57 -6.07
N ASP A 127 -3.66 5.66 -7.39
CA ASP A 127 -2.70 6.42 -8.19
C ASP A 127 -3.04 7.91 -8.18
N GLU A 128 -2.05 8.76 -7.97
CA GLU A 128 -2.20 10.22 -7.91
C GLU A 128 -3.30 10.68 -6.92
N ILE A 129 -3.28 10.17 -5.68
CA ILE A 129 -4.28 10.45 -4.63
C ILE A 129 -4.52 11.96 -4.43
N ASN A 130 -3.48 12.77 -4.66
CA ASN A 130 -3.52 14.23 -4.55
C ASN A 130 -4.35 14.91 -5.65
N ARG A 131 -4.82 14.19 -6.67
CA ARG A 131 -5.82 14.67 -7.64
C ARG A 131 -7.26 14.42 -7.21
N LEU A 132 -7.49 13.59 -6.19
CA LEU A 132 -8.81 13.40 -5.63
C LEU A 132 -9.21 14.60 -4.77
N PRO A 133 -10.50 14.95 -4.68
CA PRO A 133 -11.01 15.84 -3.64
C PRO A 133 -10.74 15.28 -2.24
N GLU A 134 -10.51 16.16 -1.26
CA GLU A 134 -10.19 15.78 0.13
C GLU A 134 -11.22 14.83 0.74
N THR A 135 -12.51 15.01 0.44
CA THR A 135 -13.58 14.13 0.92
C THR A 135 -13.39 12.68 0.48
N LYS A 136 -12.90 12.46 -0.76
CA LYS A 136 -12.65 11.12 -1.29
C LYS A 136 -11.36 10.53 -0.76
N GLN A 137 -10.34 11.37 -0.53
CA GLN A 137 -9.12 10.96 0.15
C GLN A 137 -9.43 10.47 1.57
N SER A 138 -10.24 11.23 2.34
CA SER A 138 -10.67 10.82 3.67
C SER A 138 -11.47 9.52 3.64
N MET A 139 -12.46 9.41 2.75
CA MET A 139 -13.29 8.21 2.61
C MET A 139 -12.43 6.94 2.38
N ILE A 140 -11.41 7.03 1.52
CA ILE A 140 -10.52 5.89 1.27
C ILE A 140 -9.70 5.55 2.50
N LEU A 141 -9.10 6.55 3.16
CA LEU A 141 -8.30 6.32 4.36
C LEU A 141 -9.17 5.76 5.51
N ASP A 142 -10.40 6.25 5.66
CA ASP A 142 -11.38 5.77 6.65
C ASP A 142 -11.77 4.32 6.40
N GLY A 143 -12.02 3.96 5.13
CA GLY A 143 -12.34 2.59 4.74
C GLY A 143 -11.20 1.61 5.01
N VAL A 144 -9.95 2.03 4.77
CA VAL A 144 -8.76 1.23 5.07
C VAL A 144 -8.53 1.12 6.58
N ASP A 145 -8.61 2.22 7.33
CA ASP A 145 -8.36 2.21 8.78
C ASP A 145 -9.33 1.32 9.56
N ARG A 146 -10.57 1.20 9.07
CA ARG A 146 -11.61 0.36 9.68
C ARG A 146 -11.70 -1.04 9.08
N GLY A 147 -11.03 -1.28 7.95
CA GLY A 147 -11.24 -2.48 7.15
C GLY A 147 -12.70 -2.66 6.71
N ASN A 148 -13.46 -1.58 6.54
CA ASN A 148 -14.89 -1.63 6.27
C ASN A 148 -15.29 -0.68 5.14
N TRP A 149 -16.05 -1.18 4.17
CA TRP A 149 -16.59 -0.42 3.04
C TRP A 149 -18.11 -0.50 3.07
N GLU A 150 -18.76 0.65 3.17
CA GLU A 150 -20.22 0.77 3.26
C GLU A 150 -20.77 1.47 2.02
N TYR A 151 -21.91 0.98 1.52
CA TYR A 151 -22.66 1.65 0.46
C TYR A 151 -24.13 1.23 0.57
N LEU A 152 -25.05 2.20 0.49
CA LEU A 152 -26.47 1.98 0.81
C LEU A 152 -26.63 1.30 2.18
N ASN A 153 -27.27 0.13 2.23
CA ASN A 153 -27.51 -0.66 3.44
C ASN A 153 -26.64 -1.94 3.49
N GLU A 154 -25.59 -2.02 2.68
CA GLU A 154 -24.66 -3.14 2.67
C GLU A 154 -23.24 -2.71 3.09
N MET A 155 -22.47 -3.69 3.55
CA MET A 155 -21.08 -3.50 3.95
C MET A 155 -20.18 -4.67 3.56
N ILE A 156 -18.91 -4.39 3.29
CA ILE A 156 -17.83 -5.37 3.15
C ILE A 156 -16.80 -5.14 4.24
N ILE A 157 -16.50 -6.20 5.00
CA ILE A 157 -15.42 -6.19 6.00
C ILE A 157 -14.23 -6.95 5.44
N ASN A 158 -13.08 -6.27 5.33
CA ASN A 158 -11.80 -6.86 4.95
C ASN A 158 -10.98 -7.19 6.22
N GLU A 159 -10.64 -8.48 6.41
CA GLU A 159 -9.71 -8.91 7.48
C GLU A 159 -8.26 -8.55 7.18
N GLU A 160 -7.92 -8.41 5.90
CA GLU A 160 -6.63 -7.88 5.47
C GLU A 160 -6.85 -6.62 4.65
N TYR A 161 -6.11 -5.57 5.00
CA TYR A 161 -6.16 -4.30 4.28
C TYR A 161 -4.76 -3.69 4.23
N CYS A 162 -4.37 -3.12 3.11
CA CYS A 162 -3.20 -2.25 3.04
C CYS A 162 -3.45 -1.19 1.97
N LEU A 163 -2.83 -0.02 2.10
CA LEU A 163 -2.96 1.07 1.14
C LEU A 163 -1.62 1.45 0.55
N PHE A 164 -1.59 1.59 -0.77
CA PHE A 164 -0.52 2.24 -1.50
C PHE A 164 -1.13 3.43 -2.24
N ALA A 165 -0.78 4.63 -1.80
CA ALA A 165 -1.14 5.84 -2.50
C ALA A 165 0.10 6.40 -3.20
N THR A 166 -0.07 6.91 -4.42
CA THR A 166 0.99 7.64 -5.10
C THR A 166 0.62 9.12 -5.19
N ALA A 167 1.63 9.99 -5.18
CA ALA A 167 1.44 11.41 -5.47
C ALA A 167 2.62 11.93 -6.29
N ASN A 168 2.32 12.80 -7.25
CA ASN A 168 3.37 13.63 -7.84
C ASN A 168 3.70 14.79 -6.89
N TYR A 169 4.87 15.39 -7.08
CA TYR A 169 5.17 16.69 -6.49
C TYR A 169 4.07 17.71 -6.85
N GLN A 170 3.92 18.74 -6.01
CA GLN A 170 2.93 19.77 -6.24
C GLN A 170 3.17 20.42 -7.61
N ASP A 171 2.19 20.26 -8.48
CA ASP A 171 2.14 20.84 -9.83
C ASP A 171 0.87 21.69 -9.91
N GLY A 172 0.77 22.63 -10.87
CA GLY A 172 -0.34 23.58 -10.96
C GLY A 172 -1.76 23.01 -11.14
N GLY A 173 -1.93 21.68 -11.13
CA GLY A 173 -3.22 20.97 -11.21
C GLY A 173 -3.43 19.88 -10.15
N THR A 174 -2.60 19.83 -9.09
CA THR A 174 -2.77 18.87 -7.98
C THR A 174 -3.25 19.58 -6.71
N ASN A 175 -4.16 18.94 -5.95
CA ASN A 175 -4.48 19.41 -4.61
C ASN A 175 -3.31 19.05 -3.69
N THR A 176 -3.07 19.85 -2.67
CA THR A 176 -2.11 19.47 -1.63
C THR A 176 -2.77 18.43 -0.74
N ILE A 177 -2.10 17.31 -0.47
CA ILE A 177 -2.54 16.43 0.61
C ILE A 177 -2.33 17.19 1.91
N ILE A 178 -3.42 17.56 2.58
CA ILE A 178 -3.34 18.32 3.83
C ILE A 178 -2.62 17.50 4.89
N ALA A 179 -1.87 18.17 5.77
CA ALA A 179 -1.08 17.50 6.81
C ALA A 179 -1.88 16.47 7.65
N PRO A 180 -3.17 16.70 8.01
CA PRO A 180 -3.97 15.69 8.70
C PRO A 180 -4.18 14.39 7.94
N LEU A 181 -4.20 14.42 6.60
CA LEU A 181 -4.30 13.21 5.78
C LEU A 181 -2.94 12.52 5.65
N VAL A 182 -1.84 13.29 5.58
CA VAL A 182 -0.48 12.74 5.57
C VAL A 182 -0.17 11.99 6.86
N ASP A 183 -0.61 12.50 8.01
CA ASP A 183 -0.44 11.87 9.34
C ASP A 183 -1.12 10.49 9.44
N ARG A 184 -2.02 10.18 8.51
CA ARG A 184 -2.67 8.87 8.44
C ARG A 184 -1.85 7.85 7.66
N PHE A 185 -0.75 8.21 7.01
CA PHE A 185 0.13 7.22 6.37
C PHE A 185 1.21 6.76 7.35
N ASP A 186 1.49 5.46 7.37
CA ASP A 186 2.51 4.88 8.26
C ASP A 186 3.93 5.18 7.77
N VAL A 187 4.10 5.30 6.45
CA VAL A 187 5.36 5.65 5.83
C VAL A 187 5.14 6.49 4.58
N MET A 188 6.02 7.47 4.37
CA MET A 188 6.12 8.22 3.13
C MET A 188 7.51 8.01 2.53
N ILE A 189 7.55 7.58 1.27
CA ILE A 189 8.80 7.27 0.56
C ILE A 189 8.86 8.07 -0.74
N GLU A 190 10.03 8.63 -1.02
CA GLU A 190 10.33 9.22 -2.31
C GLU A 190 10.81 8.15 -3.30
N SER A 191 10.10 8.01 -4.41
CA SER A 191 10.54 7.23 -5.55
C SER A 191 11.59 8.01 -6.34
N LYS A 192 12.82 7.48 -6.40
CA LYS A 192 13.97 8.17 -7.00
C LYS A 192 14.10 7.89 -8.49
N TYR A 193 14.77 8.78 -9.21
CA TYR A 193 15.11 8.54 -10.62
C TYR A 193 16.12 7.38 -10.77
N PRO A 194 15.84 6.37 -11.62
CA PRO A 194 16.70 5.18 -11.74
C PRO A 194 18.04 5.45 -12.45
N GLY A 195 18.21 6.64 -13.04
CA GLY A 195 19.38 7.01 -13.82
C GLY A 195 19.29 6.56 -15.27
N ALA A 196 20.10 7.18 -16.15
CA ALA A 196 19.97 7.04 -17.60
C ALA A 196 20.02 5.59 -18.11
N ASN A 197 20.94 4.77 -17.58
CA ASN A 197 21.12 3.38 -18.04
C ASN A 197 19.92 2.49 -17.70
N LEU A 198 19.40 2.60 -16.47
CA LEU A 198 18.25 1.82 -16.03
C LEU A 198 16.97 2.32 -16.70
N ALA A 199 16.79 3.63 -16.83
CA ALA A 199 15.67 4.22 -17.58
C ALA A 199 15.63 3.73 -19.04
N PHE A 200 16.80 3.66 -19.70
CA PHE A 200 16.91 3.11 -21.05
C PHE A 200 16.54 1.61 -21.12
N GLN A 201 16.94 0.82 -20.12
CA GLN A 201 16.54 -0.58 -20.02
C GLN A 201 15.04 -0.71 -19.82
N VAL A 202 14.43 0.08 -18.94
CA VAL A 202 12.97 0.11 -18.73
C VAL A 202 12.26 0.38 -20.05
N GLY A 203 12.68 1.40 -20.81
CA GLY A 203 12.10 1.71 -22.13
C GLY A 203 12.24 0.59 -23.18
N LYS A 204 13.29 -0.24 -23.11
CA LYS A 204 13.48 -1.41 -24.00
C LYS A 204 12.71 -2.64 -23.57
N SER A 205 12.29 -2.71 -22.31
CA SER A 205 11.74 -3.90 -21.68
C SER A 205 10.25 -4.06 -21.98
N SER A 206 9.89 -4.31 -23.23
CA SER A 206 8.50 -4.65 -23.54
C SER A 206 8.13 -5.96 -22.82
N ARG A 207 7.09 -5.96 -21.99
CA ARG A 207 6.39 -7.16 -21.45
C ARG A 207 6.88 -7.79 -20.14
N LYS A 208 7.60 -7.07 -19.26
CA LYS A 208 7.96 -7.60 -17.92
C LYS A 208 6.74 -7.97 -17.09
N ASP A 209 5.69 -7.18 -17.19
CA ASP A 209 4.43 -7.34 -16.45
C ASP A 209 3.73 -8.67 -16.77
N HIS A 210 3.95 -9.22 -17.97
CA HIS A 210 3.30 -10.47 -18.38
C HIS A 210 3.68 -11.66 -17.50
N ILE A 211 4.80 -11.62 -16.77
CA ILE A 211 5.19 -12.74 -15.90
C ILE A 211 4.24 -12.91 -14.71
N LEU A 212 3.52 -11.85 -14.32
CA LEU A 212 2.50 -11.87 -13.26
C LEU A 212 1.07 -11.76 -13.84
N ARG A 213 0.92 -11.75 -15.16
CA ARG A 213 -0.38 -11.83 -15.83
C ARG A 213 -0.77 -13.28 -16.02
N HIS A 214 -2.04 -13.60 -15.76
CA HIS A 214 -2.55 -14.93 -16.03
C HIS A 214 -4.03 -14.87 -16.44
N PRO A 215 -4.34 -14.90 -17.75
CA PRO A 215 -5.70 -14.66 -18.25
C PRO A 215 -6.78 -15.58 -17.68
N LYS A 216 -6.45 -16.83 -17.33
CA LYS A 216 -7.41 -17.77 -16.71
C LYS A 216 -7.81 -17.29 -15.30
N PHE A 217 -6.85 -17.14 -14.39
CA PHE A 217 -7.10 -16.63 -13.04
C PHE A 217 -7.76 -15.24 -13.07
N GLU A 218 -7.32 -14.33 -13.95
CA GLU A 218 -7.97 -13.02 -14.11
C GLU A 218 -9.47 -13.14 -14.43
N LYS A 219 -9.85 -14.05 -15.34
CA LYS A 219 -11.27 -14.32 -15.66
C LYS A 219 -12.01 -14.98 -14.49
N GLU A 220 -11.37 -15.87 -13.76
CA GLU A 220 -11.97 -16.56 -12.61
C GLU A 220 -12.22 -15.60 -11.45
N PHE A 221 -11.27 -14.74 -11.09
CA PHE A 221 -11.46 -13.66 -10.12
C PHE A 221 -12.59 -12.71 -10.54
N HIS A 222 -12.58 -12.26 -11.79
CA HIS A 222 -13.62 -11.39 -12.30
C HIS A 222 -15.02 -12.05 -12.25
N ARG A 223 -15.11 -13.37 -12.51
CA ARG A 223 -16.37 -14.12 -12.35
C ARG A 223 -16.79 -14.23 -10.88
N LEU A 224 -15.84 -14.45 -9.97
CA LEU A 224 -16.10 -14.51 -8.54
C LEU A 224 -16.62 -13.17 -8.01
N PHE A 225 -15.96 -12.06 -8.34
CA PHE A 225 -16.34 -10.71 -7.87
C PHE A 225 -17.68 -10.25 -8.44
N ARG A 226 -17.99 -10.59 -9.69
CA ARG A 226 -19.33 -10.34 -10.27
C ARG A 226 -20.43 -11.27 -9.76
N SER A 227 -20.09 -12.34 -9.05
CA SER A 227 -21.12 -13.23 -8.51
C SER A 227 -21.93 -12.52 -7.43
N LYS A 228 -23.24 -12.76 -7.40
CA LYS A 228 -24.18 -12.21 -6.40
C LYS A 228 -24.11 -12.92 -5.03
N SER A 229 -22.99 -13.58 -4.74
CA SER A 229 -22.79 -14.21 -3.43
C SER A 229 -22.38 -13.13 -2.42
N PRO A 230 -22.81 -13.21 -1.16
CA PRO A 230 -22.25 -12.39 -0.08
C PRO A 230 -20.72 -12.49 -0.02
N TYR A 231 -20.05 -11.42 0.41
CA TYR A 231 -18.59 -11.32 0.42
C TYR A 231 -17.93 -12.43 1.24
N GLU A 232 -18.52 -12.78 2.39
CA GLU A 232 -18.06 -13.83 3.31
C GLU A 232 -18.03 -15.20 2.61
N LYS A 233 -18.96 -15.44 1.69
CA LYS A 233 -19.01 -16.68 0.89
C LYS A 233 -18.05 -16.65 -0.30
N LYS A 234 -17.58 -15.46 -0.71
CA LYS A 234 -16.53 -15.32 -1.74
C LYS A 234 -15.14 -15.55 -1.15
N MET A 235 -14.91 -15.20 0.12
CA MET A 235 -13.59 -15.24 0.76
C MET A 235 -12.86 -16.59 0.61
N PRO A 236 -13.45 -17.75 0.94
CA PRO A 236 -12.75 -19.03 0.79
C PRO A 236 -12.38 -19.33 -0.68
N LYS A 237 -13.27 -19.00 -1.61
CA LYS A 237 -13.03 -19.18 -3.05
C LYS A 237 -11.96 -18.23 -3.58
N MET A 238 -11.90 -17.02 -3.04
CA MET A 238 -10.87 -16.05 -3.37
C MET A 238 -9.50 -16.56 -2.91
N GLU A 239 -9.44 -17.12 -1.70
CA GLU A 239 -8.22 -17.73 -1.15
C GLU A 239 -7.75 -18.93 -1.99
N ASP A 240 -8.68 -19.82 -2.40
CA ASP A 240 -8.35 -20.93 -3.31
C ASP A 240 -7.75 -20.44 -4.63
N LEU A 241 -8.32 -19.39 -5.23
CA LEU A 241 -7.81 -18.78 -6.46
C LEU A 241 -6.44 -18.12 -6.24
N CYS A 242 -6.25 -17.43 -5.12
CA CYS A 242 -4.96 -16.85 -4.74
C CYS A 242 -3.89 -17.93 -4.59
N ASN A 243 -4.20 -19.03 -3.90
CA ASN A 243 -3.28 -20.15 -3.72
C ASN A 243 -2.93 -20.80 -5.07
N GLY A 244 -3.92 -21.02 -5.94
CA GLY A 244 -3.67 -21.54 -7.29
C GLY A 244 -2.82 -20.61 -8.15
N PHE A 245 -3.00 -19.29 -8.05
CA PHE A 245 -2.12 -18.33 -8.73
C PHE A 245 -0.71 -18.33 -8.11
N GLY A 246 -0.61 -18.49 -6.79
CA GLY A 246 0.65 -18.65 -6.08
C GLY A 246 1.46 -19.86 -6.57
N ASP A 247 0.80 -20.99 -6.80
CA ASP A 247 1.42 -22.19 -7.37
C ASP A 247 1.95 -21.92 -8.79
N PHE A 248 1.18 -21.24 -9.63
CA PHE A 248 1.64 -20.81 -10.96
C PHE A 248 2.90 -19.91 -10.88
N VAL A 249 2.91 -18.95 -9.95
CA VAL A 249 4.07 -18.07 -9.72
C VAL A 249 5.28 -18.89 -9.28
N HIS A 250 5.08 -19.88 -8.41
CA HIS A 250 6.15 -20.78 -7.97
C HIS A 250 6.72 -21.61 -9.13
N GLU A 251 5.87 -22.20 -9.96
CA GLU A 251 6.29 -22.98 -11.12
C GLU A 251 7.03 -22.12 -12.17
N THR A 252 6.60 -20.87 -12.35
CA THR A 252 7.11 -19.99 -13.41
C THR A 252 8.37 -19.23 -12.99
N LEU A 253 8.40 -18.74 -11.74
CA LEU A 253 9.45 -17.85 -11.25
C LEU A 253 10.36 -18.51 -10.20
N GLY A 254 10.04 -19.72 -9.75
CA GLY A 254 10.82 -20.48 -8.77
C GLY A 254 10.71 -19.95 -7.34
N ILE A 255 9.83 -18.98 -7.07
CA ILE A 255 9.67 -18.34 -5.76
C ILE A 255 8.29 -18.66 -5.23
N ARG A 256 8.22 -19.10 -3.97
CA ARG A 256 6.95 -19.45 -3.34
C ARG A 256 6.31 -18.23 -2.67
N PRO A 257 5.25 -17.64 -3.24
CA PRO A 257 4.59 -16.46 -2.66
C PRO A 257 3.94 -16.79 -1.32
N LEU A 258 3.45 -15.78 -0.61
CA LEU A 258 2.91 -15.95 0.75
C LEU A 258 1.42 -16.30 0.70
N GLN A 259 1.04 -17.38 1.39
CA GLN A 259 -0.37 -17.69 1.66
C GLN A 259 -0.92 -16.77 2.76
N LYS A 260 -2.25 -16.74 2.93
CA LYS A 260 -2.89 -15.92 3.97
C LYS A 260 -2.35 -16.25 5.37
N THR A 261 -2.29 -17.53 5.70
CA THR A 261 -1.75 -18.04 6.97
C THR A 261 -0.28 -17.67 7.18
N ASP A 262 0.54 -17.67 6.11
CA ASP A 262 1.93 -17.20 6.18
C ASP A 262 1.98 -15.72 6.58
N ARG A 263 1.13 -14.89 5.99
CA ARG A 263 1.07 -13.45 6.29
C ARG A 263 0.60 -13.20 7.73
N GLU A 264 -0.40 -13.94 8.21
CA GLU A 264 -0.89 -13.87 9.59
C GLU A 264 0.23 -14.21 10.60
N GLN A 265 0.98 -15.29 10.35
CA GLN A 265 2.09 -15.69 11.20
C GLN A 265 3.23 -14.66 11.18
N ILE A 266 3.57 -14.12 10.01
CA ILE A 266 4.56 -13.03 9.90
C ILE A 266 4.11 -11.82 10.71
N ARG A 267 2.83 -11.42 10.64
CA ARG A 267 2.31 -10.27 11.40
C ARG A 267 2.42 -10.48 12.90
N ALA A 268 1.99 -11.64 13.39
CA ALA A 268 2.11 -12.00 14.80
C ALA A 268 3.56 -11.90 15.29
N GLU A 269 4.51 -12.46 14.53
CA GLU A 269 5.94 -12.36 14.85
C GLU A 269 6.47 -10.93 14.82
N MET A 270 5.98 -10.11 13.89
CA MET A 270 6.37 -8.71 13.83
C MET A 270 5.75 -7.86 14.95
N GLU A 271 4.65 -8.27 15.56
CA GLU A 271 4.05 -7.62 16.74
C GLU A 271 4.82 -7.94 18.01
N ASP A 272 5.40 -9.13 18.07
CA ASP A 272 6.25 -9.58 19.18
C ASP A 272 7.70 -9.04 19.13
N LEU A 273 8.02 -8.21 18.13
CA LEU A 273 9.35 -7.58 18.03
C LEU A 273 9.56 -6.56 19.15
N VAL A 274 10.51 -6.89 20.05
CA VAL A 274 10.91 -6.01 21.14
C VAL A 274 12.17 -5.24 20.75
N PHE A 275 12.13 -3.91 20.87
CA PHE A 275 13.35 -3.10 20.81
C PHE A 275 14.21 -3.38 22.04
N ASP A 276 15.53 -3.48 21.84
CA ASP A 276 16.46 -3.45 22.96
C ASP A 276 16.35 -2.11 23.71
N LEU A 277 16.91 -2.07 24.93
CA LEU A 277 16.75 -0.90 25.81
C LEU A 277 17.26 0.39 25.16
N ASP A 278 18.39 0.32 24.45
CA ASP A 278 19.01 1.50 23.84
C ASP A 278 18.20 1.96 22.63
N ALA A 279 17.77 1.04 21.78
CA ALA A 279 16.86 1.32 20.67
C ALA A 279 15.53 1.92 21.16
N SER A 280 14.95 1.35 22.21
CA SER A 280 13.71 1.84 22.81
C SER A 280 13.88 3.25 23.38
N ALA A 281 14.97 3.50 24.13
CA ALA A 281 15.28 4.80 24.70
C ALA A 281 15.51 5.85 23.59
N PHE A 282 16.26 5.49 22.55
CA PHE A 282 16.54 6.36 21.41
C PHE A 282 15.27 6.70 20.63
N THR A 283 14.41 5.72 20.31
CA THR A 283 13.14 5.97 19.62
C THR A 283 12.22 6.87 20.44
N ARG A 284 12.11 6.64 21.76
CA ARG A 284 11.31 7.51 22.65
C ARG A 284 11.87 8.92 22.73
N MET A 285 13.19 9.07 22.77
CA MET A 285 13.85 10.38 22.70
C MET A 285 13.50 11.11 21.40
N LEU A 286 13.63 10.46 20.24
CA LEU A 286 13.26 11.05 18.95
C LEU A 286 11.78 11.45 18.91
N LEU A 287 10.88 10.57 19.36
CA LEU A 287 9.44 10.87 19.41
C LEU A 287 9.17 12.08 20.31
N ALA A 288 9.78 12.16 21.49
CA ALA A 288 9.65 13.31 22.38
C ALA A 288 10.14 14.61 21.71
N GLU A 289 11.31 14.57 21.07
CA GLU A 289 11.89 15.74 20.39
C GLU A 289 11.07 16.22 19.20
N PHE A 290 10.42 15.32 18.46
CA PHE A 290 9.60 15.72 17.29
C PHE A 290 8.14 16.03 17.64
N SER A 291 7.62 15.45 18.71
CA SER A 291 6.17 15.41 18.95
C SER A 291 5.74 16.27 20.13
N PHE A 292 6.61 16.51 21.11
CA PHE A 292 6.22 17.05 22.41
C PHE A 292 7.00 18.31 22.77
N CYS A 293 6.29 19.28 23.35
CA CYS A 293 6.88 20.41 24.03
C CYS A 293 6.55 20.35 25.52
N ASP A 294 7.59 20.28 26.34
CA ASP A 294 7.45 20.19 27.80
C ASP A 294 6.85 21.45 28.43
N ARG A 295 7.10 22.63 27.83
CA ARG A 295 6.62 23.92 28.36
C ARG A 295 5.09 24.05 28.32
N TYR A 296 4.46 23.52 27.28
CA TYR A 296 3.01 23.68 27.07
C TYR A 296 2.24 22.36 27.13
N GLY A 297 2.93 21.22 27.17
CA GLY A 297 2.31 19.89 27.16
C GLY A 297 1.54 19.61 25.86
N GLN A 298 1.89 20.28 24.76
CA GLN A 298 1.18 20.24 23.48
C GLN A 298 1.98 19.51 22.38
N LYS A 299 1.25 19.06 21.34
CA LYS A 299 1.88 18.59 20.10
C LYS A 299 2.58 19.78 19.41
N ARG A 300 3.84 19.60 18.99
CA ARG A 300 4.65 20.66 18.36
C ARG A 300 4.07 21.22 17.05
N SER A 301 3.21 20.47 16.35
CA SER A 301 2.60 20.91 15.09
C SER A 301 1.74 22.18 15.17
N VAL A 302 1.40 22.63 16.39
CA VAL A 302 0.57 23.80 16.65
C VAL A 302 1.35 24.93 17.34
N GLU A 303 2.66 24.78 17.53
CA GLU A 303 3.48 25.73 18.29
C GLU A 303 4.09 26.84 17.45
N SER A 304 4.09 28.05 18.01
CA SER A 304 4.93 29.17 17.58
C SER A 304 6.07 29.32 18.60
N CYS A 305 7.28 28.88 18.27
CA CYS A 305 8.44 29.01 19.15
C CYS A 305 8.98 30.44 19.13
N GLU A 306 8.66 31.24 20.15
CA GLU A 306 9.21 32.58 20.35
C GLU A 306 10.68 32.56 20.84
N GLU A 307 11.40 33.67 20.67
CA GLU A 307 12.77 33.85 21.17
C GLU A 307 12.84 33.57 22.69
N GLY A 308 13.78 32.72 23.11
CA GLY A 308 13.94 32.30 24.50
C GLY A 308 13.22 30.99 24.88
N CYS A 309 12.67 30.27 23.90
CA CYS A 309 12.20 28.89 24.12
C CYS A 309 13.37 27.98 24.55
N HIS A 310 13.16 27.05 25.49
CA HIS A 310 14.18 26.09 25.97
C HIS A 310 14.82 25.32 24.80
N TYR A 311 14.07 25.09 23.72
CA TYR A 311 14.53 24.37 22.54
C TYR A 311 15.37 25.19 21.56
N THR A 312 15.60 26.50 21.77
CA THR A 312 16.49 27.34 20.92
C THR A 312 17.92 26.81 20.77
N GLY A 313 18.39 25.98 21.71
CA GLY A 313 19.68 25.30 21.61
C GLY A 313 19.64 23.87 21.04
N TYR A 314 18.46 23.35 20.69
CA TYR A 314 18.27 22.00 20.18
C TYR A 314 18.18 22.01 18.66
N LEU A 315 18.69 20.95 18.01
CA LEU A 315 18.74 20.81 16.55
C LEU A 315 17.36 21.02 15.88
N CYS A 316 16.29 20.65 16.59
CA CYS A 316 14.91 20.76 16.14
C CYS A 316 14.38 22.20 16.05
N HIS A 317 15.03 23.20 16.67
CA HIS A 317 14.69 24.61 16.48
C HIS A 317 15.11 25.14 15.10
N ASP A 318 16.20 24.61 14.54
CA ASP A 318 16.76 25.11 13.29
C ASP A 318 16.17 24.41 12.05
N ILE A 319 15.35 23.37 12.25
CA ILE A 319 14.61 22.67 11.20
C ILE A 319 13.29 23.42 10.99
N LYS A 320 13.26 24.31 9.99
CA LYS A 320 12.04 24.96 9.49
C LYS A 320 11.27 24.07 8.53
#